data_AF-A0A842W806-F1
#
_entry.id   AF-A0A842W806-F1
#
_cell.length_a   1.000
_cell.length_b   1.000
_cell.length_c   1.000
_cell.angle_alpha   90.00
_cell.angle_beta   90.00
_cell.angle_gamma   90.00
#
_symmetry.space_group_name_H-M   'P 1'
#
loop_
_entity.id
_entity.type
_entity.pdbx_description
1 polymer ?
#
loop_
_entity_poly.entity_id
_entity_poly.type
_entity_poly.pdbx_seq_one_letter_code
_entity_poly.pdbx_strand_id
1 'polypeptide(L)'
;MFDAEELTKQAIERYKENIAVACSFGKDSIVVLHMALKYKPDIKVMFNNTGVEFPETIKYKEMLVKKWNLNLIETKPIKTFWQCVE
;
A
#
# COMPACT_ATOMS: atom_id res chain seq x y z
N MET A 1 22.70 -13.54 0.76
CA MET A 1 22.03 -12.23 0.82
C MET A 1 20.78 -12.32 -0.03
N PHE A 2 19.63 -11.90 0.47
CA PHE A 2 18.37 -11.93 -0.30
C PHE A 2 18.26 -10.67 -1.16
N ASP A 3 17.82 -10.82 -2.40
CA ASP A 3 17.47 -9.71 -3.29
C ASP A 3 15.98 -9.38 -3.10
N ALA A 4 15.68 -8.12 -2.74
CA ALA A 4 14.32 -7.69 -2.43
C ALA A 4 13.40 -7.67 -3.66
N GLU A 5 13.95 -7.38 -4.82
CA GLU A 5 13.20 -7.29 -6.07
C GLU A 5 12.84 -8.69 -6.57
N GLU A 6 13.78 -9.63 -6.47
CA GLU A 6 13.55 -11.06 -6.74
C GLU A 6 12.51 -11.67 -5.78
N LEU A 7 12.58 -11.36 -4.48
CA LEU A 7 11.57 -11.80 -3.51
C LEU A 7 10.17 -11.24 -3.83
N THR A 8 10.10 -9.98 -4.26
CA THR A 8 8.86 -9.32 -4.66
C THR A 8 8.25 -10.02 -5.88
N LYS A 9 9.08 -10.31 -6.89
CA LYS A 9 8.67 -11.06 -8.09
C LYS A 9 8.14 -12.45 -7.73
N GLN A 10 8.88 -13.22 -6.91
CA GLN A 10 8.47 -14.55 -6.48
C GLN A 10 7.13 -14.54 -5.73
N ALA A 11 6.89 -13.54 -4.88
CA ALA A 11 5.62 -13.39 -4.20
C ALA A 11 4.48 -13.15 -5.20
N ILE A 12 4.66 -12.26 -6.17
CA ILE A 12 3.66 -11.96 -7.20
C ILE A 12 3.36 -13.20 -8.04
N GLU A 13 4.37 -13.95 -8.47
CA GLU A 13 4.19 -15.19 -9.25
C GLU A 13 3.47 -16.28 -8.46
N ARG A 14 3.77 -16.40 -7.16
CA ARG A 14 3.17 -17.40 -6.27
C ARG A 14 1.69 -17.13 -5.99
N TYR A 15 1.33 -15.88 -5.72
CA TYR A 15 -0.03 -15.52 -5.26
C TYR A 15 -0.93 -14.95 -6.34
N LYS A 16 -0.39 -14.52 -7.48
CA LYS A 16 -1.12 -14.06 -8.67
C LYS A 16 -2.16 -12.97 -8.33
N GLU A 17 -3.45 -13.28 -8.43
CA GLU A 17 -4.54 -12.32 -8.16
C GLU A 17 -4.89 -12.16 -6.68
N ASN A 18 -4.37 -13.04 -5.83
CA ASN A 18 -4.57 -13.06 -4.38
C ASN A 18 -3.43 -12.36 -3.64
N ILE A 19 -2.85 -11.32 -4.23
CA ILE A 19 -1.80 -10.49 -3.63
C ILE A 19 -2.20 -9.02 -3.60
N ALA A 20 -1.74 -8.32 -2.58
CA ALA A 20 -1.84 -6.88 -2.45
C ALA A 20 -0.60 -6.34 -1.74
N VAL A 21 -0.25 -5.08 -2.02
CA VAL A 21 0.75 -4.36 -1.24
C VAL A 21 0.02 -3.57 -0.15
N ALA A 22 0.27 -3.91 1.10
CA ALA A 22 -0.11 -3.05 2.22
C ALA A 22 0.76 -1.80 2.19
N CYS A 23 0.15 -0.63 2.00
CA CYS A 23 0.86 0.62 1.80
C CYS A 23 0.37 1.70 2.77
N SER A 24 1.22 2.10 3.71
CA SER A 24 0.97 3.24 4.60
C SER A 24 1.29 4.58 3.95
N PHE A 25 1.79 4.57 2.71
CA PHE A 25 2.37 5.73 2.03
C PHE A 25 3.60 6.32 2.74
N GLY A 26 4.24 5.53 3.63
CA GLY A 26 5.57 5.81 4.17
C GLY A 26 6.71 5.31 3.26
N LYS A 27 7.94 5.70 3.59
CA LYS A 27 9.14 5.43 2.77
C LYS A 27 9.28 3.95 2.35
N ASP A 28 9.13 3.02 3.30
CA ASP A 28 9.42 1.61 3.05
C ASP A 28 8.32 0.95 2.23
N SER A 29 7.05 1.26 2.53
CA SER A 29 5.92 0.74 1.75
C SER A 29 5.90 1.27 0.33
N ILE A 30 6.34 2.52 0.11
CA ILE A 30 6.46 3.08 -1.25
C ILE A 30 7.57 2.39 -2.04
N VAL A 31 8.70 2.04 -1.40
CA VAL A 31 9.76 1.28 -2.07
C VAL A 31 9.26 -0.11 -2.49
N VAL A 32 8.54 -0.82 -1.60
CA VAL A 32 7.94 -2.12 -1.92
C VAL A 32 6.90 -2.00 -3.03
N LEU A 33 6.01 -1.00 -2.95
CA LEU A 33 5.01 -0.74 -3.99
C LEU A 33 5.69 -0.45 -5.34
N HIS A 34 6.74 0.37 -5.36
CA HIS A 34 7.47 0.69 -6.57
C HIS A 34 8.11 -0.56 -7.20
N MET A 35 8.70 -1.45 -6.40
CA MET A 35 9.21 -2.74 -6.91
C MET A 35 8.07 -3.61 -7.46
N ALA A 36 6.95 -3.71 -6.76
CA ALA A 36 5.82 -4.54 -7.17
C ALA A 36 5.17 -4.06 -8.49
N LEU A 37 5.04 -2.74 -8.68
CA LEU A 37 4.46 -2.14 -9.89
C LEU A 37 5.24 -2.46 -11.17
N LYS A 38 6.55 -2.74 -11.07
CA LYS A 38 7.36 -3.17 -12.23
C LYS A 38 6.92 -4.54 -12.76
N TYR A 39 6.39 -5.41 -11.90
CA TYR A 39 6.01 -6.79 -12.24
C TYR A 39 4.50 -6.96 -12.40
N LYS A 40 3.69 -6.25 -11.61
CA LYS A 40 2.23 -6.26 -11.71
C LYS A 40 1.69 -4.81 -11.59
N PRO A 41 1.58 -4.08 -12.72
CA PRO A 41 1.14 -2.68 -12.72
C PRO A 41 -0.27 -2.45 -12.16
N ASP A 42 -1.13 -3.47 -12.20
CA ASP A 42 -2.51 -3.45 -11.70
C ASP A 42 -2.67 -3.99 -10.26
N ILE A 43 -1.55 -4.25 -9.56
CA ILE A 43 -1.56 -4.83 -8.21
C ILE A 43 -2.42 -4.00 -7.24
N LYS A 44 -3.22 -4.69 -6.42
CA LYS A 44 -4.04 -4.05 -5.40
C LYS A 44 -3.14 -3.37 -4.37
N VAL A 45 -3.42 -2.11 -4.09
CA VAL A 45 -2.73 -1.32 -3.05
C VAL A 45 -3.69 -1.13 -1.89
N MET A 46 -3.39 -1.70 -0.74
CA MET A 46 -4.26 -1.65 0.44
C MET A 46 -3.82 -0.54 1.38
N PHE A 47 -4.69 0.44 1.61
CA PHE A 47 -4.51 1.50 2.59
C PHE A 47 -5.53 1.36 3.71
N ASN A 48 -5.03 1.22 4.94
CA ASN A 48 -5.88 1.23 6.12
C ASN A 48 -5.96 2.65 6.66
N ASN A 49 -7.02 3.37 6.29
CA ASN A 49 -7.24 4.72 6.79
C ASN A 49 -7.74 4.65 8.23
N THR A 50 -6.82 4.83 9.17
CA THR A 50 -7.07 4.78 10.62
C THR A 50 -7.91 5.97 11.12
N GLY A 51 -8.03 7.03 10.32
CA GLY A 51 -8.64 8.30 10.71
C GLY A 51 -7.73 9.21 11.54
N VAL A 52 -6.47 8.81 11.81
CA VAL A 52 -5.49 9.58 12.58
C VAL A 52 -4.18 9.85 11.81
N GLU A 53 -4.19 9.62 10.50
CA GLU A 53 -3.06 9.91 9.63
C GLU A 53 -2.78 11.42 9.55
N PHE A 54 -1.51 11.78 9.40
CA PHE A 54 -1.14 13.17 9.14
C PHE A 54 -1.80 13.68 7.85
N PRO A 55 -2.29 14.94 7.81
CA PRO A 55 -2.85 15.54 6.59
C PRO A 55 -1.90 15.48 5.40
N GLU A 56 -0.59 15.57 5.64
CA GLU A 56 0.48 15.44 4.66
C GLU A 56 0.51 14.05 4.03
N THR A 57 0.32 12.99 4.84
CA THR A 57 0.24 11.60 4.36
C THR A 57 -0.94 11.42 3.42
N ILE A 58 -2.10 11.99 3.76
CA ILE A 58 -3.30 11.91 2.92
C ILE A 58 -3.08 12.64 1.58
N LYS A 59 -2.51 13.85 1.60
CA LYS A 59 -2.18 14.60 0.38
C LYS A 59 -1.16 13.84 -0.48
N TYR A 60 -0.14 13.26 0.13
CA TYR A 60 0.89 12.48 -0.56
C TYR A 60 0.32 11.21 -1.20
N LYS A 61 -0.54 10.48 -0.47
CA LYS A 61 -1.32 9.36 -0.99
C LYS A 61 -2.10 9.77 -2.24
N GLU A 62 -2.93 10.79 -2.13
CA GLU A 62 -3.80 11.23 -3.24
C GLU A 62 -2.99 11.64 -4.48
N MET A 63 -1.87 12.35 -4.27
CA MET A 63 -0.94 12.70 -5.33
C MET A 63 -0.38 11.45 -6.03
N LEU A 64 0.10 10.47 -5.27
CA LEU A 64 0.69 9.25 -5.84
C LEU A 64 -0.34 8.36 -6.53
N VAL A 65 -1.54 8.21 -5.95
CA VAL A 65 -2.63 7.43 -6.55
C VAL A 65 -2.96 7.96 -7.95
N LYS A 66 -3.05 9.29 -8.09
CA LYS A 66 -3.27 9.94 -9.39
C LYS A 66 -2.06 9.81 -10.31
N LYS A 67 -0.85 10.08 -9.81
CA LYS A 67 0.37 10.09 -10.62
C LYS A 67 0.74 8.71 -11.16
N TRP A 68 0.50 7.65 -10.39
CA TRP A 68 0.87 6.28 -10.74
C TRP A 68 -0.32 5.42 -11.18
N ASN A 69 -1.53 5.99 -11.23
CA ASN A 69 -2.77 5.30 -11.58
C ASN A 69 -2.98 4.01 -10.74
N LEU A 70 -2.86 4.13 -9.42
CA LEU A 70 -2.85 2.98 -8.52
C LEU A 70 -4.25 2.35 -8.37
N ASN A 71 -4.29 1.02 -8.34
CA ASN A 71 -5.47 0.24 -7.95
C ASN A 71 -5.64 0.26 -6.41
N LEU A 72 -6.04 1.43 -5.88
CA LEU A 72 -6.18 1.67 -4.44
C LEU A 72 -7.45 1.04 -3.88
N ILE A 73 -7.29 0.27 -2.80
CA ILE A 73 -8.35 -0.18 -1.91
C ILE A 73 -8.14 0.53 -0.58
N GLU A 74 -9.10 1.38 -0.21
CA GLU A 74 -9.07 2.11 1.06
C GLU A 74 -10.09 1.53 2.03
N THR A 75 -9.61 1.13 3.21
CA THR A 75 -10.45 0.61 4.29
C THR A 75 -10.58 1.62 5.42
N LYS A 76 -11.66 1.51 6.19
CA LYS A 76 -11.90 2.31 7.39
C LYS A 76 -12.22 1.38 8.56
N PRO A 77 -11.82 1.74 9.78
CA PRO A 77 -12.06 0.89 10.93
C PRO A 77 -13.53 0.93 11.36
N ILE A 78 -14.01 -0.18 11.94
CA ILE A 78 -15.35 -0.24 12.56
C ILE A 78 -15.36 0.52 13.89
N LYS A 79 -14.25 0.44 14.65
CA LYS A 79 -14.00 1.24 15.87
C LYS A 79 -12.85 2.20 15.61
N THR A 80 -13.07 3.49 15.76
CA THR A 80 -12.02 4.50 15.55
C THR A 80 -10.92 4.36 16.60
N PHE A 81 -9.74 4.93 16.31
CA PHE A 81 -8.64 5.00 17.29
C PHE A 81 -9.12 5.57 18.64
N TRP A 82 -9.89 6.66 18.59
CA TRP A 82 -10.43 7.34 19.78
C TRP A 82 -11.36 6.44 20.61
N GLN A 83 -12.23 5.66 19.95
CA GLN A 83 -13.09 4.68 20.63
C GLN A 83 -12.34 3.51 21.28
N CYS A 84 -11.06 3.31 20.94
CA CYS A 84 -10.22 2.25 21.51
C CYS A 84 -9.33 2.73 22.66
N VAL A 85 -9.06 4.03 22.75
CA VAL A 85 -8.16 4.62 23.76
C VAL A 85 -8.88 5.41 24.85
N GLU A 86 -10.15 5.73 24.63
CA GLU A 86 -11.11 6.20 25.64
C GLU A 86 -11.76 5.02 26.38
#